data_AF-A0A939RDC5-F1
#
_entry.id   AF-A0A939RDC5-F1
#
_cell.length_a   1.000
_cell.length_b   1.000
_cell.length_c   1.000
_cell.angle_alpha   90.00
_cell.angle_beta   90.00
_cell.angle_gamma   90.00
#
_symmetry.space_group_name_H-M   'P 1'
#
loop_
_entity.id
_entity.type
_entity.pdbx_description
1 polymer ?
#
loop_
_entity_poly.entity_id
_entity_poly.type
_entity_poly.pdbx_seq_one_letter_code
_entity_poly.pdbx_strand_id
1 'polypeptide(L)'
;MRLFIAIRFDENMLDALTDYQESLKAREVEGNYTRRENLHITLAFIGDYGNPDDVLDVMEQVPFRPFDIAMDGVGSFGDLLWAGLADNPGLAAYVKRLRRALSAQNISYDKKRFSPHITLIRKASYRGGGAVPAEEPPKGSMTAYKVSLMRSDRGKQGMIYTEIGSVMCEGYDAIERIMRMEKDFDRALQLMKLCEEGTADTGELKNLIKRLDRYYTGRQWKDDFAADEKGAFPAGLKRGVLSEDGLYDLLERYREMEVFDNEKK
;
A
#
# COMPACT_ATOMS: atom_id res chain seq x y z
N MET A 1 19.34 16.80 6.01
CA MET A 1 18.60 15.54 6.20
C MET A 1 18.63 14.75 4.90
N ARG A 2 18.65 13.42 4.94
CA ARG A 2 18.70 12.61 3.71
C ARG A 2 17.28 12.32 3.21
N LEU A 3 16.92 12.80 2.03
CA LEU A 3 15.55 12.73 1.49
C LEU A 3 15.44 11.86 0.24
N PHE A 4 14.25 11.31 0.04
CA PHE A 4 13.83 10.68 -1.21
C PHE A 4 12.30 10.71 -1.34
N ILE A 5 11.80 10.68 -2.57
CA ILE A 5 10.37 10.60 -2.88
C ILE A 5 10.03 9.16 -3.25
N ALA A 6 8.96 8.62 -2.69
CA ALA A 6 8.61 7.21 -2.85
C ALA A 6 7.10 6.94 -2.95
N ILE A 7 6.77 5.77 -3.51
CA ILE A 7 5.46 5.12 -3.34
C ILE A 7 5.61 4.07 -2.26
N ARG A 8 4.73 4.13 -1.27
CA ARG A 8 4.60 3.14 -0.20
C ARG A 8 3.53 2.11 -0.56
N PHE A 9 3.62 0.94 0.04
CA PHE A 9 2.76 -0.18 -0.26
C PHE A 9 1.62 -0.34 0.74
N ASP A 10 0.50 -0.88 0.26
CA ASP A 10 -0.57 -1.36 1.12
C ASP A 10 -0.24 -2.75 1.68
N GLU A 11 -1.08 -3.27 2.57
CA GLU A 11 -0.84 -4.55 3.22
C GLU A 11 -0.77 -5.72 2.22
N ASN A 12 -1.59 -5.72 1.17
CA ASN A 12 -1.60 -6.79 0.16
C ASN A 12 -0.23 -6.87 -0.56
N MET A 13 0.28 -5.74 -1.02
CA MET A 13 1.59 -5.68 -1.65
C MET A 13 2.72 -6.01 -0.65
N LEU A 14 2.63 -5.53 0.60
CA LEU A 14 3.60 -5.86 1.63
C LEU A 14 3.62 -7.35 1.95
N ASP A 15 2.45 -7.99 2.09
CA ASP A 15 2.30 -9.42 2.33
C ASP A 15 2.94 -10.24 1.21
N ALA A 16 2.59 -9.94 -0.04
CA ALA A 16 3.17 -10.63 -1.20
C ALA A 16 4.70 -10.51 -1.26
N LEU A 17 5.25 -9.33 -0.93
CA LEU A 17 6.71 -9.11 -0.91
C LEU A 17 7.38 -9.82 0.28
N THR A 18 6.75 -9.83 1.46
CA THR A 18 7.33 -10.53 2.63
C THR A 18 7.25 -12.04 2.48
N ASP A 19 6.16 -12.59 1.94
CA ASP A 19 6.03 -14.01 1.67
C ASP A 19 7.10 -14.47 0.68
N TYR A 20 7.38 -13.67 -0.34
CA TYR A 20 8.48 -13.90 -1.27
C TYR A 20 9.86 -13.76 -0.61
N GLN A 21 10.05 -12.86 0.35
CA GLN A 21 11.28 -12.83 1.13
C GLN A 21 11.44 -14.10 1.99
N GLU A 22 10.36 -14.63 2.57
CA GLU A 22 10.39 -15.86 3.37
C GLU A 22 10.66 -17.10 2.49
N SER A 23 10.12 -17.17 1.27
CA SER A 23 10.45 -18.25 0.33
C SER A 23 11.93 -18.25 -0.05
N LEU A 24 12.52 -17.07 -0.29
CA LEU A 24 13.96 -16.95 -0.52
C LEU A 24 14.80 -17.41 0.68
N LYS A 25 14.38 -17.08 1.91
CA LYS A 25 15.05 -17.57 3.13
C LYS A 25 14.97 -19.08 3.26
N ALA A 26 13.80 -19.66 3.00
CA ALA A 26 13.59 -21.11 3.04
C ALA A 26 14.50 -21.86 2.03
N ARG A 27 14.93 -21.16 0.98
CA ARG A 27 15.87 -21.65 -0.04
C ARG A 27 17.32 -21.26 0.23
N GLU A 28 17.67 -20.90 1.46
CA GLU A 28 19.03 -20.55 1.87
C GLU A 28 19.65 -19.38 1.09
N VAL A 29 18.82 -18.42 0.65
CA VAL A 29 19.31 -17.12 0.17
C VAL A 29 19.61 -16.26 1.40
N GLU A 30 20.88 -15.92 1.58
CA GLU A 30 21.38 -15.10 2.67
C GLU A 30 21.56 -13.64 2.22
N GLY A 31 21.55 -12.70 3.16
CA GLY A 31 21.79 -11.29 2.91
C GLY A 31 21.05 -10.37 3.87
N ASN A 32 21.12 -9.07 3.61
CA ASN A 32 20.40 -8.06 4.37
C ASN A 32 19.02 -7.84 3.75
N TYR A 33 18.02 -8.53 4.28
CA TYR A 33 16.63 -8.37 3.86
C TYR A 33 16.12 -6.97 4.20
N THR A 34 15.51 -6.30 3.21
CA THR A 34 14.76 -5.07 3.45
C THR A 34 13.61 -5.38 4.40
N ARG A 35 13.52 -4.63 5.49
CA ARG A 35 12.43 -4.79 6.45
C ARG A 35 11.09 -4.44 5.81
N ARG A 36 10.01 -5.07 6.27
CA ARG A 36 8.65 -4.86 5.75
C ARG A 36 8.29 -3.37 5.70
N GLU A 37 8.54 -2.63 6.78
CA GLU A 37 8.26 -1.20 6.88
C GLU A 37 9.10 -0.31 5.94
N ASN A 38 10.19 -0.86 5.39
CA ASN A 38 11.11 -0.17 4.50
C ASN A 38 10.92 -0.56 3.02
N LEU A 39 9.99 -1.46 2.69
CA LEU A 39 9.67 -1.80 1.29
C LEU A 39 8.95 -0.61 0.63
N HIS A 40 9.47 -0.16 -0.52
CA HIS A 40 8.92 0.97 -1.28
C HIS A 40 9.49 1.00 -2.71
N ILE A 41 8.91 1.84 -3.57
CA ILE A 41 9.50 2.23 -4.86
C ILE A 41 10.08 3.64 -4.71
N THR A 42 11.38 3.81 -4.93
CA THR A 42 12.00 5.15 -4.97
C THR A 42 11.74 5.83 -6.31
N LEU A 43 11.11 7.00 -6.32
CA LEU A 43 10.85 7.81 -7.53
C LEU A 43 11.99 8.78 -7.82
N ALA A 44 12.50 9.45 -6.79
CA ALA A 44 13.63 10.37 -6.87
C ALA A 44 14.42 10.33 -5.57
N PHE A 45 15.70 9.97 -5.65
CA PHE A 45 16.60 10.00 -4.51
C PHE A 45 17.30 11.37 -4.45
N ILE A 46 16.97 12.20 -3.46
CA ILE A 46 17.44 13.60 -3.35
C ILE A 46 18.80 13.65 -2.64
N GLY A 47 19.01 12.80 -1.65
CA GLY A 47 20.23 12.81 -0.84
C GLY A 47 20.16 13.85 0.27
N ASP A 48 21.31 14.38 0.69
CA ASP A 48 21.35 15.38 1.75
C ASP A 48 20.75 16.70 1.27
N TYR A 49 19.64 17.10 1.89
CA TYR A 49 18.89 18.31 1.58
C TYR A 49 18.56 19.08 2.87
N GLY A 50 18.45 20.40 2.75
CA GLY A 50 18.25 21.31 3.88
C GLY A 50 16.79 21.39 4.31
N ASN A 51 15.96 22.01 3.47
CA ASN A 51 14.56 22.31 3.76
C ASN A 51 13.62 21.30 3.07
N PRO A 52 12.96 20.39 3.78
CA PRO A 52 12.02 19.45 3.16
C PRO A 52 10.80 20.13 2.54
N ASP A 53 10.43 21.33 3.02
CA ASP A 53 9.25 22.06 2.53
C ASP A 53 9.40 22.44 1.05
N ASP A 54 10.61 22.82 0.59
CA ASP A 54 10.87 23.09 -0.83
C ASP A 54 10.52 21.89 -1.74
N VAL A 55 10.75 20.68 -1.22
CA VAL A 55 10.46 19.43 -1.96
C VAL A 55 8.96 19.16 -1.97
N LEU A 56 8.28 19.42 -0.85
CA LEU A 56 6.83 19.28 -0.73
C LEU A 56 6.12 20.27 -1.67
N ASP A 57 6.53 21.53 -1.69
CA ASP A 57 6.01 22.56 -2.59
C ASP A 57 6.10 22.13 -4.06
N VAL A 58 7.20 21.48 -4.44
CA VAL A 58 7.37 20.92 -5.79
C VAL A 58 6.45 19.72 -6.03
N MET A 59 6.31 18.84 -5.04
CA MET A 59 5.41 17.68 -5.15
C MET A 59 3.95 18.13 -5.34
N GLU A 60 3.50 19.15 -4.61
CA GLU A 60 2.14 19.68 -4.69
C GLU A 60 1.82 20.29 -6.06
N GLN A 61 2.82 20.88 -6.72
CA GLN A 61 2.68 21.43 -8.07
C GLN A 61 2.60 20.36 -9.18
N VAL A 62 2.83 19.08 -8.86
CA VAL A 62 2.81 17.98 -9.83
C VAL A 62 1.58 17.13 -9.60
N PRO A 63 0.52 17.26 -10.43
CA PRO A 63 -0.71 16.49 -10.25
C PRO A 63 -0.45 14.99 -10.22
N PHE A 64 -0.88 14.38 -9.12
CA PHE A 64 -0.87 12.94 -8.93
C PHE A 64 -2.23 12.36 -9.33
N ARG A 65 -2.21 11.39 -10.24
CA ARG A 65 -3.38 10.61 -10.62
C ARG A 65 -3.12 9.15 -10.24
N PRO A 66 -4.12 8.43 -9.71
CA PRO A 66 -3.93 7.04 -9.34
C PRO A 66 -3.55 6.17 -10.55
N PHE A 67 -2.73 5.15 -10.29
CA PHE A 67 -2.39 4.13 -11.28
C PHE A 67 -2.12 2.79 -10.60
N ASP A 68 -2.39 1.71 -11.31
CA ASP A 68 -2.25 0.35 -10.80
C ASP A 68 -0.82 -0.15 -10.95
N ILE A 69 -0.25 -0.62 -9.86
CA ILE A 69 1.06 -1.23 -9.81
C ILE A 69 0.87 -2.73 -9.63
N ALA A 70 1.44 -3.51 -10.53
CA ALA A 70 1.53 -4.95 -10.42
C ALA A 70 2.98 -5.38 -10.45
N MET A 71 3.31 -6.39 -9.66
CA MET A 71 4.64 -7.00 -9.64
C MET A 71 4.89 -7.73 -10.96
N ASP A 72 6.09 -7.56 -11.51
CA ASP A 72 6.53 -8.31 -12.69
C ASP A 72 8.05 -8.49 -12.66
N GLY A 73 8.45 -9.75 -12.72
CA GLY A 73 9.84 -10.16 -12.70
C GLY A 73 10.61 -9.89 -11.40
N VAL A 74 11.77 -10.53 -11.34
CA VAL A 74 12.77 -10.35 -10.30
C VAL A 74 14.13 -10.28 -10.98
N GLY A 75 15.08 -9.59 -10.34
CA GLY A 75 16.41 -9.46 -10.91
C GLY A 75 17.43 -9.03 -9.88
N SER A 76 18.63 -8.76 -10.37
CA SER A 76 19.75 -8.32 -9.53
C SER A 76 20.51 -7.16 -10.13
N PHE A 77 21.05 -6.30 -9.27
CA PHE A 77 22.08 -5.33 -9.59
C PHE A 77 23.32 -5.67 -8.76
N GLY A 78 24.20 -6.53 -9.31
CA GLY A 78 25.28 -7.12 -8.53
C GLY A 78 24.72 -8.01 -7.41
N ASP A 79 25.02 -7.66 -6.17
CA ASP A 79 24.57 -8.36 -4.96
C ASP A 79 23.25 -7.83 -4.38
N LEU A 80 22.55 -6.94 -5.10
CA LEU A 80 21.24 -6.42 -4.71
C LEU A 80 20.14 -7.13 -5.48
N LEU A 81 19.33 -7.94 -4.79
CA LEU A 81 18.12 -8.54 -5.35
C LEU A 81 16.95 -7.58 -5.25
N TRP A 82 16.17 -7.51 -6.31
CA TRP A 82 15.01 -6.65 -6.41
C TRP A 82 13.86 -7.36 -7.11
N ALA A 83 12.65 -6.91 -6.81
CA ALA A 83 11.46 -7.25 -7.58
C ALA A 83 11.05 -6.08 -8.48
N GLY A 84 10.65 -6.40 -9.71
CA GLY A 84 10.26 -5.45 -10.72
C GLY A 84 8.75 -5.21 -10.71
N LEU A 85 8.32 -4.28 -11.55
CA LEU A 85 6.92 -3.98 -11.77
C LEU A 85 6.60 -4.16 -13.24
N ALA A 86 5.35 -4.53 -13.54
CA ALA A 86 4.84 -4.51 -14.90
C ALA A 86 4.97 -3.10 -15.49
N ASP A 87 5.15 -3.03 -16.81
CA ASP A 87 5.26 -1.76 -17.51
C ASP A 87 4.04 -0.86 -17.23
N ASN A 88 4.30 0.29 -16.61
CA ASN A 88 3.27 1.23 -16.20
C ASN A 88 3.55 2.63 -16.78
N PRO A 89 2.84 3.02 -17.87
CA PRO A 89 2.96 4.34 -18.46
C PRO A 89 2.58 5.49 -17.52
N GLY A 90 1.62 5.27 -16.61
CA GLY A 90 1.19 6.26 -15.62
C GLY A 90 2.30 6.61 -14.63
N LEU A 91 2.96 5.58 -14.06
CA LEU A 91 4.12 5.73 -13.20
C LEU A 91 5.28 6.42 -13.93
N ALA A 92 5.62 5.95 -15.14
CA ALA A 92 6.71 6.52 -15.93
C ALA A 92 6.47 8.00 -16.26
N ALA A 93 5.25 8.35 -16.67
CA ALA A 93 4.85 9.72 -16.95
C ALA A 93 4.89 10.60 -15.70
N TYR A 94 4.41 10.10 -14.55
CA TYR A 94 4.46 10.84 -13.29
C TYR A 94 5.91 11.11 -12.85
N VAL A 95 6.77 10.10 -12.82
CA VAL A 95 8.19 10.27 -12.45
C VAL A 95 8.90 11.26 -13.37
N LYS A 96 8.60 11.24 -14.68
CA LYS A 96 9.14 12.20 -15.64
C LYS A 96 8.72 13.64 -15.30
N ARG A 97 7.43 13.88 -14.99
CA ARG A 97 6.94 15.21 -14.59
C ARG A 97 7.56 15.65 -13.27
N LEU A 98 7.58 14.77 -12.27
CA LEU A 98 8.16 15.03 -10.95
C LEU A 98 9.64 15.43 -11.04
N ARG A 99 10.47 14.62 -11.71
CA ARG A 99 11.91 14.91 -11.87
C ARG A 99 12.18 16.19 -12.66
N ARG A 100 11.31 16.53 -13.62
CA ARG A 100 11.38 17.81 -14.35
C ARG A 100 11.05 18.99 -13.41
N ALA A 101 10.03 18.87 -12.56
CA ALA A 101 9.65 19.90 -11.61
C ALA A 101 10.75 20.13 -10.55
N LEU A 102 11.36 19.06 -10.03
CA LEU A 102 12.54 19.14 -9.15
C LEU A 102 13.69 19.90 -9.84
N SER A 103 13.99 19.55 -11.10
CA SER A 103 15.03 20.23 -11.87
C SER A 103 14.73 21.71 -12.08
N ALA A 104 13.47 22.08 -12.32
CA ALA A 104 13.06 23.48 -12.53
C ALA A 104 13.24 24.35 -11.27
N GLN A 105 13.16 23.75 -10.09
CA GLN A 105 13.44 24.41 -8.80
C GLN A 105 14.86 24.20 -8.29
N ASN A 106 15.79 23.71 -9.13
CA ASN A 106 17.18 23.43 -8.77
C ASN A 106 17.35 22.42 -7.61
N ILE A 107 16.37 21.54 -7.38
CA ILE A 107 16.46 20.47 -6.39
C ILE A 107 17.21 19.29 -7.00
N SER A 108 18.35 18.94 -6.42
CA SER A 108 19.18 17.82 -6.88
C SER A 108 18.51 16.47 -6.63
N TYR A 109 18.74 15.51 -7.53
CA TYR A 109 18.34 14.11 -7.36
C TYR A 109 19.25 13.19 -8.19
N ASP A 110 19.26 11.88 -7.90
CA ASP A 110 20.00 10.88 -8.69
C ASP A 110 19.49 10.83 -10.15
N LYS A 111 20.33 11.28 -11.08
CA LYS A 111 20.02 11.39 -12.52
C LYS A 111 20.06 10.06 -13.29
N LYS A 112 20.32 8.92 -12.63
CA LYS A 112 20.22 7.60 -13.27
C LYS A 112 18.84 7.40 -13.91
N ARG A 113 18.84 6.63 -15.01
CA ARG A 113 17.61 6.19 -15.67
C ARG A 113 16.69 5.57 -14.62
N PHE A 114 15.44 6.03 -14.60
CA PHE A 114 14.43 5.44 -13.73
C PHE A 114 14.13 4.01 -14.20
N SER A 115 14.40 3.06 -13.31
CA SER A 115 14.01 1.66 -13.45
C SER A 115 13.21 1.33 -12.19
N PRO A 116 11.89 1.17 -12.26
CA PRO A 116 11.09 0.88 -11.08
C PRO A 116 11.51 -0.48 -10.52
N HIS A 117 11.94 -0.48 -9.26
CA HIS A 117 12.38 -1.69 -8.58
C HIS A 117 12.13 -1.56 -7.08
N ILE A 118 11.92 -2.69 -6.44
CA ILE A 118 11.74 -2.84 -5.00
C ILE A 118 12.93 -3.61 -4.49
N THR A 119 13.79 -2.97 -3.70
CA THR A 119 14.96 -3.66 -3.13
C THR A 119 14.49 -4.67 -2.09
N LEU A 120 14.71 -5.96 -2.35
CA LEU A 120 14.34 -7.05 -1.43
C LEU A 120 15.48 -7.44 -0.51
N ILE A 121 16.68 -7.60 -1.07
CA ILE A 121 17.86 -8.09 -0.35
C ILE A 121 19.08 -7.34 -0.85
N ARG A 122 19.94 -6.90 0.07
CA ARG A 122 21.28 -6.35 -0.23
C ARG A 122 22.34 -7.32 0.23
N LYS A 123 23.49 -7.38 -0.45
CA LYS A 123 24.54 -8.38 -0.17
C LYS A 123 24.00 -9.80 -0.23
N ALA A 124 23.17 -10.06 -1.24
CA ALA A 124 22.55 -11.35 -1.46
C ALA A 124 23.61 -12.38 -1.85
N SER A 125 23.55 -13.55 -1.23
CA SER A 125 24.36 -14.71 -1.57
C SER A 125 23.52 -15.98 -1.44
N TYR A 126 23.76 -16.96 -2.29
CA TYR A 126 23.08 -18.24 -2.22
C TYR A 126 24.01 -19.31 -1.66
N ARG A 127 23.60 -19.98 -0.58
CA ARG A 127 24.43 -21.02 0.08
C ARG A 127 24.72 -22.22 -0.83
N GLY A 128 23.77 -22.56 -1.72
CA GLY A 128 23.96 -23.60 -2.72
C GLY A 128 25.01 -23.28 -3.80
N GLY A 129 25.55 -22.04 -3.80
CA GLY A 129 26.55 -21.57 -4.74
C GLY A 129 25.95 -21.09 -6.06
N GLY A 130 26.65 -20.17 -6.73
CA GLY A 130 26.20 -19.61 -8.01
C GLY A 130 25.11 -18.55 -7.85
N ALA A 131 24.26 -18.43 -8.88
CA ALA A 131 23.18 -17.46 -8.91
C ALA A 131 22.02 -17.90 -8.00
N VAL A 132 21.32 -16.92 -7.44
CA VAL A 132 20.07 -17.16 -6.70
C VAL A 132 19.08 -17.82 -7.64
N PRO A 133 18.46 -18.96 -7.24
CA PRO A 133 17.53 -19.66 -8.11
C PRO A 133 16.40 -18.76 -8.61
N ALA A 134 16.02 -18.92 -9.88
CA ALA A 134 14.86 -18.22 -10.41
C ALA A 134 13.61 -18.63 -9.61
N GLU A 135 12.75 -17.65 -9.38
CA GLU A 135 11.48 -17.82 -8.70
C GLU A 135 10.40 -17.05 -9.46
N GLU A 136 9.16 -17.51 -9.38
CA GLU A 136 8.04 -16.71 -9.86
C GLU A 136 8.03 -15.38 -9.11
N PRO A 137 7.80 -14.26 -9.80
CA PRO A 137 7.70 -12.98 -9.13
C PRO A 137 6.55 -13.00 -8.10
N PRO A 138 6.66 -12.24 -7.00
CA PRO A 138 5.56 -12.09 -6.04
C PRO A 138 4.28 -11.66 -6.77
N LYS A 139 3.14 -12.27 -6.46
CA LYS A 139 1.85 -11.94 -7.09
C LYS A 139 1.14 -10.81 -6.36
N GLY A 140 1.82 -9.66 -6.23
CA GLY A 140 1.30 -8.46 -5.58
C GLY A 140 0.77 -7.44 -6.58
N SER A 141 -0.35 -6.79 -6.24
CA SER A 141 -0.86 -5.63 -6.98
C SER A 141 -1.58 -4.66 -6.07
N MET A 142 -1.50 -3.36 -6.39
CA MET A 142 -2.20 -2.30 -5.67
C MET A 142 -2.44 -1.09 -6.58
N THR A 143 -3.38 -0.22 -6.20
CA THR A 143 -3.49 1.11 -6.80
C THR A 143 -2.71 2.12 -5.94
N ALA A 144 -1.80 2.87 -6.55
CA ALA A 144 -1.10 3.95 -5.87
C ALA A 144 -1.96 5.21 -5.82
N TYR A 145 -2.38 5.64 -4.63
CA TYR A 145 -3.19 6.84 -4.41
C TYR A 145 -2.40 8.02 -3.82
N LYS A 146 -1.18 7.77 -3.35
CA LYS A 146 -0.35 8.72 -2.61
C LYS A 146 1.13 8.57 -2.98
N VAL A 147 1.84 9.70 -2.97
CA VAL A 147 3.30 9.77 -3.07
C VAL A 147 3.84 10.47 -1.84
N SER A 148 4.89 9.90 -1.24
CA SER A 148 5.42 10.33 0.03
C SER A 148 6.82 10.93 -0.11
N LEU A 149 7.07 12.01 0.62
CA LEU A 149 8.42 12.48 0.91
C LEU A 149 8.93 11.74 2.15
N MET A 150 10.07 11.08 1.99
CA MET A 150 10.65 10.21 2.99
C MET A 150 11.98 10.78 3.49
N ARG A 151 12.17 10.79 4.80
CA ARG A 151 13.45 11.02 5.47
C ARG A 151 14.12 9.68 5.76
N SER A 152 15.42 9.60 5.49
CA SER A 152 16.26 8.44 5.80
C SER A 152 17.24 8.75 6.92
N ASP A 153 17.10 8.05 8.03
CA ASP A 153 17.99 8.15 9.20
C ASP A 153 18.75 6.82 9.42
N ARG A 154 19.98 6.90 9.92
CA ARG A 154 20.73 5.71 10.36
C ARG A 154 20.32 5.35 11.78
N GLY A 155 19.64 4.22 11.94
CA GLY A 155 19.32 3.62 13.24
C GLY A 155 20.36 2.57 13.67
N LYS A 156 20.25 2.10 14.92
CA LYS A 156 21.12 1.05 15.49
C LYS A 156 21.05 -0.28 14.73
N GLN A 157 19.91 -0.59 14.13
CA GLN A 157 19.65 -1.87 13.46
C GLN A 157 19.40 -1.73 11.95
N GLY A 158 19.80 -0.63 11.33
CA GLY A 158 19.61 -0.37 9.90
C GLY A 158 19.01 1.01 9.63
N MET A 159 18.53 1.20 8.40
CA MET A 159 17.88 2.45 8.00
C MET A 159 16.48 2.55 8.60
N ILE A 160 16.15 3.73 9.09
CA ILE A 160 14.80 4.11 9.53
C ILE A 160 14.28 5.09 8.49
N TYR A 161 13.12 4.78 7.90
CA TYR A 161 12.43 5.67 6.99
C TYR A 161 11.22 6.29 7.66
N THR A 162 11.10 7.61 7.60
CA THR A 162 9.98 8.37 8.16
C THR A 162 9.33 9.16 7.05
N GLU A 163 8.02 9.01 6.88
CA GLU A 163 7.24 9.90 6.02
C GLU A 163 7.15 11.27 6.68
N ILE A 164 7.61 12.30 5.99
CA ILE A 164 7.63 13.69 6.49
C ILE A 164 6.68 14.61 5.73
N GLY A 165 6.04 14.09 4.68
CA GLY A 165 4.96 14.73 3.95
C GLY A 165 4.52 13.88 2.77
N SER A 166 3.41 14.25 2.13
CA SER A 166 2.86 13.49 1.02
C SER A 166 1.90 14.30 0.15
N VAL A 167 1.74 13.88 -1.10
CA VAL A 167 0.71 14.37 -2.01
C VAL A 167 -0.20 13.21 -2.39
N MET A 168 -1.50 13.47 -2.33
CA MET A 168 -2.55 12.49 -2.60
C MET A 168 -3.25 12.81 -3.92
N CYS A 169 -3.94 11.84 -4.49
CA CYS A 169 -4.84 12.10 -5.61
C CYS A 169 -6.05 12.95 -5.19
N GLU A 170 -6.72 13.55 -6.17
CA GLU A 170 -8.01 14.20 -5.96
C GLU A 170 -9.03 13.20 -5.39
N GLY A 171 -9.87 13.65 -4.45
CA GLY A 171 -10.88 12.81 -3.79
C GLY A 171 -10.32 11.78 -2.80
N TYR A 172 -9.04 11.86 -2.43
CA TYR A 172 -8.40 10.85 -1.58
C TYR A 172 -9.08 10.65 -0.23
N ASP A 173 -9.63 11.68 0.41
CA ASP A 173 -10.31 11.53 1.71
C ASP A 173 -11.52 10.59 1.64
N ALA A 174 -12.24 10.60 0.53
CA ALA A 174 -13.34 9.66 0.28
C ALA A 174 -12.79 8.27 -0.03
N ILE A 175 -11.77 8.17 -0.88
CA ILE A 175 -11.10 6.91 -1.23
C ILE A 175 -10.56 6.21 0.04
N GLU A 176 -9.80 6.92 0.88
CA GLU A 176 -9.23 6.39 2.12
C GLU A 176 -10.32 5.93 3.10
N ARG A 177 -11.40 6.69 3.22
CA ARG A 177 -12.55 6.30 4.04
C ARG A 177 -13.19 5.02 3.50
N ILE A 178 -13.47 4.94 2.20
CA ILE A 178 -14.05 3.76 1.57
C ILE A 178 -13.14 2.55 1.78
N MET A 179 -11.84 2.67 1.51
CA MET A 179 -10.85 1.60 1.75
C MET A 179 -10.85 1.12 3.21
N ARG A 180 -10.97 2.03 4.18
CA ARG A 180 -11.06 1.66 5.59
C ARG A 180 -12.36 0.91 5.90
N MET A 181 -13.48 1.35 5.34
CA MET A 181 -14.77 0.67 5.52
C MET A 181 -14.77 -0.70 4.85
N GLU A 182 -14.17 -0.85 3.66
CA GLU A 182 -13.95 -2.15 3.01
C GLU A 182 -13.17 -3.11 3.89
N LYS A 183 -12.09 -2.63 4.51
CA LYS A 183 -11.29 -3.45 5.42
C LYS A 183 -12.10 -3.89 6.64
N ASP A 184 -12.88 -2.96 7.22
CA ASP A 184 -13.78 -3.28 8.33
C ASP A 184 -14.85 -4.29 7.91
N PHE A 185 -15.40 -4.15 6.70
CA PHE A 185 -16.42 -5.01 6.12
C PHE A 185 -15.91 -6.45 5.88
N ASP A 186 -14.76 -6.60 5.22
CA ASP A 186 -14.13 -7.90 4.99
C ASP A 186 -13.79 -8.61 6.32
N ARG A 187 -13.28 -7.85 7.29
CA ARG A 187 -12.96 -8.38 8.61
C ARG A 187 -14.21 -8.82 9.36
N ALA A 188 -15.30 -8.05 9.26
CA ALA A 188 -16.58 -8.43 9.85
C ALA A 188 -17.12 -9.73 9.25
N LEU A 189 -17.11 -9.86 7.92
CA LEU A 189 -17.50 -11.10 7.23
C LEU A 189 -16.67 -12.31 7.69
N GLN A 190 -15.35 -12.14 7.80
CA GLN A 190 -14.46 -13.21 8.29
C GLN A 190 -14.79 -13.60 9.73
N LEU A 191 -14.97 -12.62 10.62
CA LEU A 191 -15.28 -12.88 12.03
C LEU A 191 -16.65 -13.52 12.22
N MET A 192 -17.66 -13.11 11.44
CA MET A 192 -18.99 -13.75 11.49
C MET A 192 -18.91 -15.23 11.17
N LYS A 193 -18.17 -15.60 10.12
CA LYS A 193 -17.90 -17.00 9.78
C LYS A 193 -17.25 -17.75 10.94
N LEU A 194 -16.22 -17.16 11.57
CA LEU A 194 -15.56 -17.78 12.72
C LEU A 194 -16.47 -17.90 13.95
N CYS A 195 -17.36 -16.93 14.19
CA CYS A 195 -18.36 -16.99 15.26
C CYS A 195 -19.38 -18.11 15.02
N GLU A 196 -19.83 -18.32 13.79
CA GLU A 196 -20.70 -19.45 13.41
C GLU A 196 -20.01 -20.81 13.64
N GLU A 197 -18.70 -20.87 13.44
CA GLU A 197 -17.85 -22.04 13.73
C GLU A 197 -17.52 -22.17 15.24
N GLY A 198 -17.95 -21.21 16.08
CA GLY A 198 -17.72 -21.22 17.53
C GLY A 198 -16.29 -20.89 17.96
N THR A 199 -15.51 -20.21 17.12
CA THR A 199 -14.05 -20.04 17.30
C THR A 199 -13.58 -18.60 17.54
N ALA A 200 -14.46 -17.60 17.52
CA ALA A 200 -14.09 -16.19 17.63
C ALA A 200 -14.69 -15.45 18.85
N ASP A 201 -13.91 -14.51 19.40
CA ASP A 201 -14.37 -13.48 20.33
C ASP A 201 -15.25 -12.44 19.60
N THR A 202 -16.45 -12.20 20.11
CA THR A 202 -17.46 -11.32 19.51
C THR A 202 -17.18 -9.82 19.74
N GLY A 203 -16.23 -9.47 20.61
CA GLY A 203 -15.91 -8.08 20.93
C GLY A 203 -15.39 -7.25 19.75
N GLU A 204 -14.48 -7.81 18.95
CA GLU A 204 -13.96 -7.16 17.74
C GLU A 204 -15.08 -6.96 16.71
N LEU A 205 -15.85 -8.02 16.45
CA LEU A 205 -16.96 -8.02 15.51
C LEU A 205 -17.99 -6.94 15.88
N LYS A 206 -18.39 -6.85 17.14
CA LYS A 206 -19.34 -5.82 17.62
C LYS A 206 -18.85 -4.40 17.37
N ASN A 207 -17.55 -4.16 17.54
CA ASN A 207 -16.97 -2.85 17.28
C ASN A 207 -16.89 -2.51 15.80
N LEU A 208 -16.60 -3.50 14.94
CA LEU A 208 -16.63 -3.36 13.49
C LEU A 208 -18.05 -3.03 12.99
N ILE A 209 -19.03 -3.82 13.41
CA ILE A 209 -20.44 -3.63 13.06
C ILE A 209 -20.93 -2.24 13.45
N LYS A 210 -20.63 -1.76 14.66
CA LYS A 210 -20.98 -0.39 15.09
C LYS A 210 -20.39 0.71 14.21
N ARG A 211 -19.17 0.53 13.69
CA ARG A 211 -18.55 1.50 12.78
C ARG A 211 -19.21 1.47 11.41
N LEU A 212 -19.45 0.27 10.87
CA LEU A 212 -20.09 0.06 9.58
C LEU A 212 -21.54 0.58 9.58
N ASP A 213 -22.33 0.30 10.62
CA ASP A 213 -23.69 0.81 10.79
C ASP A 213 -23.73 2.34 10.84
N ARG A 214 -22.83 2.96 11.62
CA ARG A 214 -22.71 4.43 11.68
C ARG A 214 -22.35 5.04 10.32
N TYR A 215 -21.46 4.38 9.58
CA TYR A 215 -21.09 4.84 8.25
C TYR A 215 -22.28 4.74 7.29
N TYR A 216 -22.91 3.56 7.21
CA TYR A 216 -24.04 3.26 6.33
C TYR A 216 -25.25 4.18 6.55
N THR A 217 -25.61 4.41 7.82
CA THR A 217 -26.74 5.28 8.20
C THR A 217 -26.40 6.78 8.13
N GLY A 218 -25.10 7.10 8.03
CA GLY A 218 -24.58 8.45 8.05
C GLY A 218 -24.65 9.17 6.69
N ARG A 219 -24.36 10.48 6.72
CA ARG A 219 -24.26 11.28 5.49
C ARG A 219 -23.05 10.92 4.63
N GLN A 220 -21.97 10.46 5.26
CA GLN A 220 -20.74 10.06 4.57
C GLN A 220 -20.99 8.98 3.53
N TRP A 221 -21.68 7.89 3.89
CA TRP A 221 -21.99 6.83 2.93
C TRP A 221 -22.86 7.33 1.77
N LYS A 222 -23.84 8.21 2.02
CA LYS A 222 -24.68 8.79 0.95
C LYS A 222 -23.88 9.64 -0.03
N ASP A 223 -22.97 10.46 0.49
CA ASP A 223 -22.11 11.31 -0.34
C ASP A 223 -21.13 10.43 -1.15
N ASP A 224 -20.57 9.39 -0.54
CA ASP A 224 -19.66 8.43 -1.19
C ASP A 224 -20.38 7.61 -2.26
N PHE A 225 -21.56 7.07 -1.97
CA PHE A 225 -22.39 6.34 -2.92
C PHE A 225 -22.75 7.21 -4.14
N ALA A 226 -23.23 8.44 -3.91
CA ALA A 226 -23.57 9.36 -4.99
C ALA A 226 -22.35 9.82 -5.80
N ALA A 227 -21.15 9.83 -5.21
CA ALA A 227 -19.90 10.09 -5.93
C ALA A 227 -19.49 8.89 -6.79
N ASP A 228 -19.69 7.67 -6.29
CA ASP A 228 -19.43 6.44 -7.04
C ASP A 228 -20.34 6.31 -8.26
N GLU A 229 -21.64 6.60 -8.11
CA GLU A 229 -22.60 6.61 -9.23
C GLU A 229 -22.20 7.59 -10.35
N LYS A 230 -21.47 8.66 -10.00
CA LYS A 230 -20.93 9.64 -10.95
C LYS A 230 -19.57 9.25 -11.53
N GLY A 231 -19.02 8.10 -11.16
CA GLY A 231 -17.71 7.62 -11.59
C GLY A 231 -16.55 8.42 -11.00
N ALA A 232 -16.71 9.01 -9.81
CA ALA A 232 -15.68 9.82 -9.18
C ALA A 232 -14.47 9.01 -8.67
N PHE A 233 -14.62 7.69 -8.52
CA PHE A 233 -13.58 6.83 -7.97
C PHE A 233 -12.83 6.02 -9.03
N PRO A 234 -11.54 5.74 -8.81
CA PRO A 234 -10.75 4.88 -9.70
C PRO A 234 -11.36 3.48 -9.86
N ALA A 235 -11.18 2.89 -11.04
CA ALA A 235 -11.77 1.59 -11.37
C ALA A 235 -11.36 0.46 -10.41
N GLY A 236 -10.09 0.45 -9.97
CA GLY A 236 -9.52 -0.55 -9.07
C GLY A 236 -9.88 -0.39 -7.58
N LEU A 237 -10.61 0.65 -7.20
CA LEU A 237 -11.09 0.79 -5.82
C LEU A 237 -12.13 -0.31 -5.54
N LYS A 238 -11.90 -1.10 -4.47
CA LYS A 238 -12.92 -2.02 -3.97
C LYS A 238 -14.07 -1.22 -3.35
N ARG A 239 -15.31 -1.60 -3.70
CA ARG A 239 -16.54 -0.85 -3.39
C ARG A 239 -17.70 -1.74 -2.90
N GLY A 240 -17.39 -2.88 -2.29
CA GLY A 240 -18.41 -3.73 -1.65
C GLY A 240 -19.27 -2.98 -0.62
N VAL A 241 -18.69 -2.05 0.14
CA VAL A 241 -19.40 -1.20 1.12
C VAL A 241 -20.29 -0.15 0.49
N LEU A 242 -20.16 0.11 -0.81
CA LEU A 242 -21.03 0.99 -1.58
C LEU A 242 -22.04 0.21 -2.43
N SER A 243 -22.16 -1.11 -2.24
CA SER A 243 -23.23 -1.88 -2.89
C SER A 243 -24.58 -1.65 -2.18
N GLU A 244 -25.68 -1.76 -2.92
CA GLU A 244 -27.04 -1.60 -2.38
C GLU A 244 -27.32 -2.60 -1.25
N ASP A 245 -26.86 -3.85 -1.40
CA ASP A 245 -27.19 -4.93 -0.46
C ASP A 245 -26.05 -5.27 0.52
N GLY A 246 -24.79 -4.99 0.19
CA GLY A 246 -23.65 -5.57 0.94
C GLY A 246 -23.60 -5.22 2.43
N LEU A 247 -23.73 -3.93 2.77
CA LEU A 247 -23.78 -3.51 4.18
C LEU A 247 -25.11 -3.88 4.84
N TYR A 248 -26.22 -3.83 4.09
CA TYR A 248 -27.53 -4.18 4.61
C TYR A 248 -27.54 -5.65 5.07
N ASP A 249 -27.12 -6.57 4.20
CA ASP A 249 -27.08 -8.01 4.44
C ASP A 249 -26.18 -8.36 5.63
N LEU A 250 -25.00 -7.73 5.73
CA LEU A 250 -24.08 -7.93 6.85
C LEU A 250 -24.75 -7.54 8.17
N LEU A 251 -25.36 -6.36 8.22
CA LEU A 251 -25.98 -5.83 9.43
C LEU A 251 -27.21 -6.63 9.83
N GLU A 252 -27.99 -7.13 8.87
CA GLU A 252 -29.13 -8.00 9.12
C GLU A 252 -28.69 -9.35 9.70
N ARG A 253 -27.74 -10.02 9.06
CA ARG A 253 -27.21 -11.31 9.55
C ARG A 253 -26.59 -11.19 10.95
N TYR A 254 -25.91 -10.08 11.26
CA TYR A 254 -25.39 -9.86 12.61
C TYR A 254 -26.50 -9.72 13.66
N ARG A 255 -27.60 -9.02 13.34
CA ARG A 255 -28.76 -8.90 14.25
C ARG A 255 -29.36 -10.27 14.56
N GLU A 256 -29.50 -11.13 13.56
CA GLU A 256 -29.99 -12.50 13.76
C GLU A 256 -29.08 -13.28 14.71
N MET A 257 -27.76 -13.21 14.52
CA MET A 257 -26.79 -13.87 15.41
C MET A 257 -26.87 -13.37 16.86
N GLU A 258 -27.03 -12.05 17.10
CA GLU A 258 -27.18 -11.49 18.46
C GLU A 258 -28.49 -11.96 19.13
N VAL A 259 -29.57 -12.16 18.38
CA VAL A 259 -30.84 -12.70 18.93
C VAL A 259 -30.64 -14.15 19.39
N PHE A 260 -30.01 -14.99 18.56
CA PHE A 260 -29.76 -16.40 18.91
C PHE A 260 -28.82 -16.58 20.12
N ASP A 261 -27.84 -15.70 20.34
CA ASP A 261 -26.95 -15.79 21.50
C ASP A 261 -27.62 -15.34 22.80
N ASN A 262 -28.62 -14.46 22.71
CA ASN A 262 -29.42 -14.02 23.86
C ASN A 262 -30.51 -15.04 24.25
N GLU A 263 -31.03 -15.83 23.30
CA GLU A 263 -32.01 -16.90 23.59
C GLU A 263 -31.37 -18.17 24.20
N LYS A 264 -30.04 -18.33 24.08
CA LYS A 264 -29.28 -19.46 24.65
C LYS A 264 -28.71 -19.20 26.06
N LYS A 265 -28.81 -17.98 26.58
CA LYS A 265 -28.37 -17.58 27.93
C LYS A 265 -29.53 -17.56 28.91
#